data_AF-A0A0G1GLJ9-F1
#
_entry.id   AF-A0A0G1GLJ9-F1
#
_cell.length_a   1.000
_cell.length_b   1.000
_cell.length_c   1.000
_cell.angle_alpha   90.00
_cell.angle_beta   90.00
_cell.angle_gamma   90.00
#
_symmetry.space_group_name_H-M   'P 1'
#
loop_
_entity.id
_entity.type
_entity.pdbx_description
1 polymer ?
#
loop_
_entity_poly.entity_id
_entity_poly.type
_entity_poly.pdbx_seq_one_letter_code
_entity_poly.pdbx_strand_id
1 'polypeptide(L)'
;MVTKSVRYRDGLAVLSSSDWLLGKTPVGASARSVGEYGRPFLFGKSSMNLLIPYKPIYNHDDPLLDEFTYGDCKWRARKLKSLQKGDVLFFHTTIAGKKYITAYYVVERVLDTGEAVKDKYISSKYCNPHIGEYTQAGRKLDDDVIVFGDPILSRKLEKPLPFDKNLAKKLSLKMPFKDNLSDTQNIGSATRQWRRLTKRDVGILREAIDKNQDTGKRVGRIFSTDEVTEVIEKDLENFIEVSPTILGKELKITKRQCNTPVGRMDLICEDNQGKKIIVELKLNKIGRDAVQQLRRYMHHLKKETKQNVEGILVCKGVMPAFEEELKTLRKIKVFKYGWELKVLPV
;
A
#
# COMPACT_ATOMS: atom_id res chain seq x y z
N MET A 1 -12.76 -36.23 -4.55
CA MET A 1 -12.12 -34.93 -4.30
C MET A 1 -11.53 -34.43 -5.60
N VAL A 2 -12.10 -33.40 -6.21
CA VAL A 2 -11.54 -32.80 -7.44
C VAL A 2 -10.59 -31.69 -7.00
N THR A 3 -9.30 -31.97 -7.06
CA THR A 3 -8.24 -30.98 -6.94
C THR A 3 -8.13 -30.23 -8.27
N LYS A 4 -8.67 -29.02 -8.35
CA LYS A 4 -8.33 -28.11 -9.45
C LYS A 4 -6.96 -27.51 -9.15
N SER A 5 -5.94 -28.03 -9.84
CA SER A 5 -4.62 -27.39 -9.93
C SER A 5 -4.62 -26.48 -11.15
N VAL A 6 -4.29 -25.20 -10.95
CA VAL A 6 -3.99 -24.26 -12.04
C VAL A 6 -2.47 -24.19 -12.14
N ARG A 7 -1.90 -24.84 -13.16
CA ARG A 7 -0.49 -24.68 -13.52
C ARG A 7 -0.41 -23.64 -14.64
N TYR A 8 0.32 -22.55 -14.41
CA TYR A 8 0.86 -21.75 -15.50
C TYR A 8 2.24 -22.31 -15.82
N ARG A 9 2.44 -22.73 -17.07
CA ARG A 9 3.69 -23.27 -17.60
C ARG A 9 4.19 -22.29 -18.67
N ASP A 10 5.33 -21.69 -18.38
CA ASP A 10 6.37 -21.18 -19.29
C ASP A 10 5.90 -20.67 -20.67
N GLY A 11 5.64 -19.37 -20.75
CA GLY A 11 5.39 -18.64 -21.99
C GLY A 11 6.67 -18.33 -22.79
N LEU A 12 7.48 -19.33 -23.09
CA LEU A 12 8.60 -19.23 -24.03
C LEU A 12 8.47 -20.33 -25.08
N ALA A 13 7.99 -19.94 -26.27
CA ALA A 13 8.15 -20.75 -27.47
C ALA A 13 9.63 -20.74 -27.85
N VAL A 14 10.31 -21.85 -27.60
CA VAL A 14 11.58 -22.19 -28.25
C VAL A 14 11.23 -22.65 -29.67
N LEU A 15 11.58 -21.86 -30.68
CA LEU A 15 11.67 -22.35 -32.05
C LEU A 15 13.09 -22.87 -32.28
N SER A 16 13.16 -24.14 -32.68
CA SER A 16 14.38 -24.89 -32.93
C SER A 16 15.14 -24.40 -34.17
N SER A 17 16.46 -24.44 -34.08
CA SER A 17 17.43 -24.20 -35.16
C SER A 17 17.20 -25.07 -36.40
N SER A 18 17.15 -24.45 -37.58
CA SER A 18 17.75 -24.98 -38.82
C SER A 18 17.88 -23.82 -39.82
N ASP A 19 19.00 -23.80 -40.54
CA ASP A 19 19.25 -23.03 -41.75
C ASP A 19 19.71 -21.57 -41.60
N TRP A 20 20.90 -21.41 -41.01
CA TRP A 20 21.83 -20.34 -41.40
C TRP A 20 22.85 -20.89 -42.39
N LEU A 21 22.51 -20.88 -43.67
CA LEU A 21 23.48 -20.99 -44.75
C LEU A 21 23.18 -19.91 -45.79
N LEU A 22 24.27 -19.20 -46.14
CA LEU A 22 24.44 -18.24 -47.23
C LEU A 22 24.01 -16.81 -46.92
N GLY A 23 25.04 -16.00 -46.69
CA GLY A 23 24.93 -14.58 -46.44
C GLY A 23 24.51 -13.77 -47.66
N LYS A 24 24.02 -12.58 -47.36
CA LYS A 24 24.30 -11.29 -48.02
C LYS A 24 23.52 -10.22 -47.27
N THR A 25 24.21 -9.26 -46.69
CA THR A 25 23.64 -7.98 -46.29
C THR A 25 23.37 -7.15 -47.55
N PRO A 26 22.21 -6.48 -47.63
CA PRO A 26 22.17 -5.19 -48.31
C PRO A 26 21.74 -4.09 -47.36
N VAL A 27 22.52 -3.02 -47.42
CA VAL A 27 22.28 -1.71 -46.83
C VAL A 27 21.09 -1.05 -47.53
N GLY A 28 20.17 -0.49 -46.74
CA GLY A 28 19.23 0.55 -47.18
C GLY A 28 17.84 0.10 -47.60
N ALA A 29 16.91 0.02 -46.65
CA ALA A 29 15.48 0.28 -46.90
C ALA A 29 14.79 0.62 -45.57
N SER A 30 14.11 1.76 -45.54
CA SER A 30 13.22 2.16 -44.45
C SER A 30 12.08 1.15 -44.34
N ALA A 31 11.91 0.51 -43.18
CA ALA A 31 10.75 -0.33 -42.91
C ALA A 31 10.00 0.26 -41.72
N ARG A 32 8.93 1.01 -42.00
CA ARG A 32 7.85 1.23 -41.04
C ARG A 32 7.17 -0.12 -40.81
N SER A 33 7.41 -0.75 -39.67
CA SER A 33 6.61 -1.90 -39.26
C SER A 33 5.30 -1.39 -38.66
N VAL A 34 4.23 -1.47 -39.45
CA VAL A 34 2.86 -1.36 -38.96
C VAL A 34 2.54 -2.68 -38.25
N GLY A 35 2.51 -2.66 -36.92
CA GLY A 35 1.99 -3.76 -36.11
C GLY A 35 0.50 -3.57 -35.89
N GLU A 36 -0.28 -4.60 -36.21
CA GLU A 36 -1.71 -4.70 -35.87
C GLU A 36 -1.91 -4.51 -34.36
N TYR A 37 -2.93 -3.71 -34.01
CA TYR A 37 -3.20 -3.08 -32.71
C TYR A 37 -2.33 -1.87 -32.37
N GLY A 38 -2.71 -0.74 -32.95
CA GLY A 38 -2.19 0.58 -32.62
C GLY A 38 -2.38 0.94 -31.14
N ARG A 39 -1.30 0.82 -30.36
CA ARG A 39 -0.96 1.78 -29.31
C ARG A 39 0.52 2.14 -29.48
N PRO A 40 0.87 3.44 -29.53
CA PRO A 40 2.28 3.82 -29.53
C PRO A 40 2.92 3.28 -28.25
N PHE A 41 4.07 2.63 -28.38
CA PHE A 41 4.97 2.37 -27.26
C PHE A 41 5.42 3.74 -26.75
N LEU A 42 4.69 4.27 -25.75
CA LEU A 42 5.01 5.54 -25.13
C LEU A 42 6.39 5.40 -24.49
N PHE A 43 7.35 6.19 -24.97
CA PHE A 43 8.63 6.41 -24.29
C PHE A 43 8.38 6.52 -22.78
N GLY A 44 8.96 5.60 -22.01
CA GLY A 44 8.71 5.50 -20.57
C GLY A 44 8.88 6.86 -19.90
N LYS A 45 7.83 7.33 -19.23
CA LYS A 45 7.87 8.59 -18.47
C LYS A 45 9.09 8.57 -17.56
N SER A 46 9.94 9.60 -17.67
CA SER A 46 11.11 9.77 -16.81
C SER A 46 10.69 9.80 -15.34
N SER A 47 11.30 8.97 -14.49
CA SER A 47 11.09 8.95 -13.03
C SER A 47 11.23 10.35 -12.43
N MET A 48 10.30 10.75 -11.57
CA MET A 48 10.26 12.08 -10.96
C MET A 48 10.26 12.02 -9.43
N ASN A 49 11.45 12.03 -8.84
CA ASN A 49 11.60 12.12 -7.39
C ASN A 49 11.54 13.58 -6.91
N LEU A 50 10.93 13.82 -5.74
CA LEU A 50 10.68 15.17 -5.24
C LEU A 50 11.14 15.35 -3.80
N LEU A 51 11.58 16.57 -3.49
CA LEU A 51 11.78 17.07 -2.14
C LEU A 51 10.71 18.13 -1.85
N ILE A 52 9.87 17.86 -0.87
CA ILE A 52 8.64 18.59 -0.58
C ILE A 52 8.72 19.21 0.82
N PRO A 53 8.69 20.55 0.95
CA PRO A 53 8.49 21.19 2.24
C PRO A 53 7.03 21.02 2.68
N TYR A 54 6.81 20.80 3.97
CA TYR A 54 5.47 20.93 4.56
C TYR A 54 5.53 21.70 5.87
N LYS A 55 4.38 22.22 6.29
CA LYS A 55 4.20 22.88 7.58
C LYS A 55 3.22 22.03 8.38
N PRO A 56 3.58 21.53 9.57
CA PRO A 56 2.61 20.94 10.48
C PRO A 56 1.61 22.05 10.84
N ILE A 57 0.35 21.87 10.48
CA ILE A 57 -0.73 22.80 10.81
C ILE A 57 -1.64 22.06 11.79
N TYR A 58 -1.86 22.65 12.96
CA TYR A 58 -2.80 22.11 13.94
C TYR A 58 -4.18 21.90 13.28
N ASN A 59 -4.69 20.67 13.30
CA ASN A 59 -5.94 20.22 12.67
C ASN A 59 -5.99 20.22 11.13
N HIS A 60 -4.85 20.29 10.43
CA HIS A 60 -4.79 20.02 8.99
C HIS A 60 -3.42 19.42 8.63
N ASP A 61 -3.19 18.17 9.06
CA ASP A 61 -1.93 17.46 8.86
C ASP A 61 -1.88 16.84 7.45
N ASP A 62 -1.35 17.60 6.49
CA ASP A 62 -0.97 17.07 5.19
C ASP A 62 0.49 17.45 4.88
N PRO A 63 1.39 16.49 4.65
CA PRO A 63 1.20 15.03 4.53
C PRO A 63 0.81 14.31 5.82
N LEU A 64 -0.02 13.25 5.71
CA LEU A 64 -0.27 12.29 6.78
C LEU A 64 0.82 11.23 6.81
N LEU A 65 1.84 11.46 7.64
CA LEU A 65 3.05 10.65 7.69
C LEU A 65 2.80 9.18 8.08
N ASP A 66 1.80 8.91 8.94
CA ASP A 66 1.48 7.55 9.40
C ASP A 66 0.66 6.74 8.39
N GLU A 67 -0.07 7.41 7.49
CA GLU A 67 -0.85 6.75 6.44
C GLU A 67 -0.13 6.68 5.09
N PHE A 68 1.02 7.35 5.00
CA PHE A 68 1.75 7.57 3.75
C PHE A 68 0.88 8.22 2.66
N THR A 69 0.03 9.18 3.04
CA THR A 69 -0.80 9.93 2.09
C THR A 69 -0.41 11.40 2.05
N TYR A 70 -0.43 11.98 0.85
CA TYR A 70 -0.14 13.39 0.64
C TYR A 70 -1.03 13.97 -0.45
N GLY A 71 -1.75 15.04 -0.13
CA GLY A 71 -2.58 15.78 -1.07
C GLY A 71 -1.96 17.10 -1.52
N ASP A 72 -2.36 17.58 -2.69
CA ASP A 72 -2.21 19.00 -3.04
C ASP A 72 -3.19 19.35 -4.16
N CYS A 73 -3.36 20.64 -4.45
CA CYS A 73 -4.29 21.14 -5.45
C CYS A 73 -3.59 21.95 -6.56
N LYS A 74 -4.34 22.32 -7.60
CA LYS A 74 -3.92 23.23 -8.67
C LYS A 74 -2.62 22.77 -9.36
N TRP A 75 -1.64 23.66 -9.49
CA TRP A 75 -0.40 23.39 -10.23
C TRP A 75 0.45 22.28 -9.59
N ARG A 76 0.35 22.12 -8.27
CA ARG A 76 1.06 21.07 -7.53
C ARG A 76 0.42 19.72 -7.74
N ALA A 77 -0.91 19.65 -7.76
CA ALA A 77 -1.63 18.45 -8.16
C ALA A 77 -1.25 17.99 -9.57
N ARG A 78 -1.22 18.90 -10.55
CA ARG A 78 -0.77 18.58 -11.92
C ARG A 78 0.64 18.00 -11.96
N LYS A 79 1.53 18.48 -11.07
CA LYS A 79 2.86 17.91 -10.91
C LYS A 79 2.79 16.51 -10.31
N LEU A 80 2.01 16.29 -9.25
CA LEU A 80 1.83 14.96 -8.64
C LEU A 80 1.22 13.94 -9.62
N LYS A 81 0.27 14.33 -10.48
CA LYS A 81 -0.29 13.47 -11.55
C LYS A 81 0.77 12.91 -12.52
N SER A 82 1.93 13.56 -12.62
CA SER A 82 3.01 13.09 -13.48
C SER A 82 3.88 12.00 -12.83
N LEU A 83 3.77 11.79 -11.51
CA LEU A 83 4.48 10.74 -10.78
C LEU A 83 4.11 9.36 -11.31
N GLN A 84 5.06 8.43 -11.18
CA GLN A 84 4.90 7.02 -11.54
C GLN A 84 5.12 6.15 -10.31
N LYS A 85 4.59 4.92 -10.34
CA LYS A 85 4.87 3.93 -9.29
C LYS A 85 6.38 3.73 -9.15
N GLY A 86 6.87 3.79 -7.91
CA GLY A 86 8.30 3.70 -7.58
C GLY A 86 9.04 5.03 -7.50
N ASP A 87 8.44 6.16 -7.93
CA ASP A 87 9.00 7.48 -7.66
C ASP A 87 9.03 7.75 -6.16
N VAL A 88 9.97 8.59 -5.69
CA VAL A 88 10.16 8.85 -4.25
C VAL A 88 9.89 10.31 -3.90
N LEU A 89 9.03 10.53 -2.92
CA LEU A 89 8.76 11.84 -2.31
C LEU A 89 9.45 11.92 -0.95
N PHE A 90 10.37 12.85 -0.77
CA PHE A 90 10.97 13.16 0.54
C PHE A 90 10.30 14.38 1.14
N PHE A 91 9.88 14.28 2.40
CA PHE A 91 9.23 15.35 3.13
C PHE A 91 10.17 15.97 4.14
N HIS A 92 10.15 17.29 4.21
CA HIS A 92 10.98 18.02 5.16
C HIS A 92 10.25 19.19 5.79
N THR A 93 10.58 19.49 7.05
CA THR A 93 10.00 20.62 7.78
C THR A 93 11.01 21.26 8.74
N THR A 94 10.57 22.26 9.49
CA THR A 94 11.36 22.87 10.56
C THR A 94 10.92 22.29 11.90
N ILE A 95 11.86 21.74 12.68
CA ILE A 95 11.65 21.27 14.05
C ILE A 95 12.65 22.03 14.93
N ALA A 96 12.18 22.68 16.01
CA ALA A 96 13.02 23.45 16.93
C ALA A 96 14.03 24.39 16.24
N GLY A 97 13.58 25.12 15.20
CA GLY A 97 14.41 26.08 14.46
C GLY A 97 15.41 25.50 13.45
N LYS A 98 15.47 24.17 13.30
CA LYS A 98 16.35 23.48 12.34
C LYS A 98 15.55 22.70 11.30
N LYS A 99 16.12 22.51 10.11
CA LYS A 99 15.48 21.73 9.03
C LYS A 99 15.76 20.24 9.18
N TYR A 100 14.74 19.44 8.94
CA TYR A 100 14.82 17.97 8.99
C TYR A 100 14.04 17.35 7.85
N ILE A 101 14.58 16.27 7.29
CA ILE A 101 13.81 15.28 6.53
C ILE A 101 13.07 14.42 7.56
N THR A 102 11.78 14.22 7.39
CA THR A 102 10.91 13.54 8.39
C THR A 102 10.27 12.27 7.87
N ALA A 103 10.13 12.12 6.55
CA ALA A 103 9.59 10.92 5.93
C ALA A 103 10.01 10.83 4.46
N TYR A 104 9.83 9.64 3.89
CA TYR A 104 9.74 9.47 2.45
C TYR A 104 8.64 8.50 2.07
N TYR A 105 7.97 8.77 0.95
CA TYR A 105 6.99 7.87 0.36
C TYR A 105 7.54 7.32 -0.95
N VAL A 106 7.48 6.01 -1.12
CA VAL A 106 7.63 5.40 -2.45
C VAL A 106 6.24 5.35 -3.05
N VAL A 107 6.02 6.05 -4.16
CA VAL A 107 4.70 6.20 -4.78
C VAL A 107 4.19 4.83 -5.20
N GLU A 108 3.03 4.43 -4.67
CA GLU A 108 2.28 3.26 -5.15
C GLU A 108 1.29 3.67 -6.23
N ARG A 109 0.53 4.74 -5.98
CA ARG A 109 -0.44 5.30 -6.93
C ARG A 109 -0.73 6.77 -6.63
N VAL A 110 -1.25 7.47 -7.62
CA VAL A 110 -1.78 8.84 -7.52
C VAL A 110 -3.19 8.82 -8.09
N LEU A 111 -4.14 9.40 -7.36
CA LEU A 111 -5.55 9.47 -7.77
C LEU A 111 -6.04 10.90 -7.69
N ASP A 112 -6.98 11.27 -8.55
CA ASP A 112 -7.80 12.46 -8.34
C ASP A 112 -8.61 12.28 -7.05
N THR A 113 -8.68 13.32 -6.22
CA THR A 113 -9.38 13.27 -4.93
C THR A 113 -10.85 12.87 -5.10
N GLY A 114 -11.50 13.34 -6.17
CA GLY A 114 -12.86 12.93 -6.52
C GLY A 114 -13.00 11.45 -6.93
N GLU A 115 -11.95 10.81 -7.42
CA GLU A 115 -11.92 9.36 -7.67
C GLU A 115 -11.67 8.59 -6.37
N ALA A 116 -10.72 9.06 -5.56
CA ALA A 116 -10.42 8.50 -4.24
C ALA A 116 -11.65 8.50 -3.31
N VAL A 117 -12.47 9.55 -3.35
CA VAL A 117 -13.71 9.65 -2.55
C VAL A 117 -14.81 8.71 -3.06
N LYS A 118 -14.87 8.44 -4.37
CA LYS A 118 -15.84 7.47 -4.93
C LYS A 118 -15.48 6.04 -4.55
N ASP A 119 -14.20 5.76 -4.37
CA ASP A 119 -13.72 4.48 -3.89
C ASP A 119 -14.00 4.35 -2.38
N LYS A 120 -14.97 3.50 -2.04
CA LYS A 120 -15.38 3.25 -0.66
C LYS A 120 -14.23 2.67 0.19
N TYR A 121 -13.33 1.88 -0.40
CA TYR A 121 -12.19 1.30 0.32
C TYR A 121 -11.17 2.36 0.68
N ILE A 122 -10.92 3.29 -0.23
CA ILE A 122 -10.01 4.41 0.02
C ILE A 122 -10.59 5.33 1.08
N SER A 123 -11.85 5.71 0.93
CA SER A 123 -12.54 6.62 1.85
C SER A 123 -12.71 6.05 3.25
N SER A 124 -12.82 4.72 3.41
CA SER A 124 -12.87 4.08 4.73
C SER A 124 -11.49 3.82 5.34
N LYS A 125 -10.45 3.71 4.52
CA LYS A 125 -9.09 3.33 4.96
C LYS A 125 -8.22 4.53 5.31
N TYR A 126 -8.39 5.64 4.61
CA TYR A 126 -7.50 6.80 4.69
C TYR A 126 -8.25 8.03 5.19
N CYS A 127 -7.65 8.74 6.14
CA CYS A 127 -8.21 9.94 6.74
C CYS A 127 -7.56 11.21 6.19
N ASN A 128 -6.99 11.16 4.98
CA ASN A 128 -6.35 12.33 4.38
C ASN A 128 -7.33 13.52 4.32
N PRO A 129 -6.92 14.74 4.74
CA PRO A 129 -7.79 15.91 4.78
C PRO A 129 -8.52 16.17 3.45
N HIS A 130 -7.88 15.92 2.31
CA HIS A 130 -8.48 16.09 0.99
C HIS A 130 -9.73 15.22 0.78
N ILE A 131 -9.77 13.99 1.31
CA ILE A 131 -10.96 13.12 1.26
C ILE A 131 -12.09 13.70 2.13
N GLY A 132 -11.74 14.12 3.35
CA GLY A 132 -12.69 14.68 4.31
C GLY A 132 -13.31 15.99 3.82
N GLU A 133 -12.49 16.92 3.33
CA GLU A 133 -12.92 18.22 2.81
C GLU A 133 -13.81 18.08 1.57
N TYR A 134 -13.46 17.17 0.66
CA TYR A 134 -14.26 16.90 -0.53
C TYR A 134 -15.65 16.36 -0.17
N THR A 135 -15.72 15.51 0.87
CA THR A 135 -16.97 14.87 1.31
C THR A 135 -17.87 15.82 2.13
N GLN A 136 -17.30 16.61 3.04
CA GLN A 136 -18.07 17.45 3.98
C GLN A 136 -18.46 18.81 3.41
N ALA A 137 -17.57 19.47 2.66
CA ALA A 137 -17.78 20.84 2.23
C ALA A 137 -18.37 20.95 0.81
N GLY A 138 -18.55 19.83 0.09
CA GLY A 138 -18.86 19.84 -1.34
C GLY A 138 -17.79 20.57 -2.18
N ARG A 139 -16.60 20.80 -1.59
CA ARG A 139 -15.48 21.51 -2.23
C ARG A 139 -14.92 20.61 -3.33
N LYS A 140 -15.29 20.92 -4.56
CA LYS A 140 -14.57 20.46 -5.75
C LYS A 140 -13.48 21.47 -6.03
N LEU A 141 -12.29 21.25 -5.46
CA LEU A 141 -11.13 22.02 -5.84
C LEU A 141 -10.68 21.57 -7.24
N ASP A 142 -10.40 22.54 -8.12
CA ASP A 142 -9.85 22.24 -9.45
C ASP A 142 -8.46 21.62 -9.31
N ASP A 143 -8.24 20.53 -10.05
CA ASP A 143 -7.01 19.71 -9.99
C ASP A 143 -6.63 19.37 -8.54
N ASP A 144 -7.35 18.45 -7.92
CA ASP A 144 -7.10 17.97 -6.55
C ASP A 144 -6.74 16.49 -6.60
N VAL A 145 -5.60 16.12 -6.01
CA VAL A 145 -5.08 14.74 -6.05
C VAL A 145 -4.48 14.30 -4.73
N ILE A 146 -4.47 12.99 -4.54
CA ILE A 146 -3.82 12.33 -3.42
C ILE A 146 -2.80 11.33 -3.94
N VAL A 147 -1.59 11.41 -3.41
CA VAL A 147 -0.55 10.40 -3.55
C VAL A 147 -0.68 9.40 -2.41
N PHE A 148 -0.64 8.11 -2.77
CA PHE A 148 -0.58 7.00 -1.82
C PHE A 148 0.81 6.36 -1.92
N GLY A 149 1.53 6.33 -0.80
CA GLY A 149 2.78 5.62 -0.64
C GLY A 149 2.58 4.11 -0.46
N ASP A 150 3.55 3.33 -0.91
CA ASP A 150 3.66 1.91 -0.63
C ASP A 150 3.92 1.71 0.87
N PRO A 151 3.09 0.95 1.61
CA PRO A 151 3.21 0.81 3.07
C PRO A 151 4.46 0.04 3.53
N ILE A 152 5.07 -0.76 2.66
CA ILE A 152 6.26 -1.55 2.95
C ILE A 152 7.52 -0.71 2.68
N LEU A 153 7.53 0.00 1.55
CA LEU A 153 8.69 0.73 1.07
C LEU A 153 8.78 2.16 1.63
N SER A 154 7.65 2.77 2.00
CA SER A 154 7.61 4.11 2.60
C SER A 154 8.04 4.11 4.07
N ARG A 155 8.45 5.27 4.58
CA ARG A 155 8.91 5.40 5.97
C ARG A 155 8.67 6.80 6.52
N LYS A 156 8.01 6.86 7.67
CA LYS A 156 8.12 7.98 8.63
C LYS A 156 9.37 7.74 9.48
N LEU A 157 10.23 8.73 9.61
CA LEU A 157 11.49 8.59 10.33
C LEU A 157 11.26 8.76 11.83
N GLU A 158 11.59 7.74 12.62
CA GLU A 158 11.54 7.80 14.08
C GLU A 158 12.49 8.88 14.60
N LYS A 159 13.69 8.92 14.02
CA LYS A 159 14.66 10.00 14.22
C LYS A 159 14.73 10.83 12.93
N PRO A 160 14.14 12.04 12.89
CA PRO A 160 14.26 12.92 11.73
C PRO A 160 15.72 13.15 11.34
N LEU A 161 16.02 13.11 10.05
CA LEU A 161 17.37 13.31 9.54
C LEU A 161 17.67 14.81 9.45
N PRO A 162 18.70 15.33 10.14
CA PRO A 162 19.11 16.72 10.00
C PRO A 162 19.35 17.08 8.53
N PHE A 163 18.69 18.14 8.06
CA PHE A 163 18.87 18.66 6.72
C PHE A 163 19.64 19.98 6.79
N ASP A 164 20.96 19.87 6.81
CA ASP A 164 21.93 20.96 6.98
C ASP A 164 22.71 21.25 5.68
N LYS A 165 23.63 22.22 5.73
CA LYS A 165 24.50 22.58 4.59
C LYS A 165 25.32 21.40 4.06
N ASN A 166 25.75 20.49 4.95
CA ASN A 166 26.57 19.35 4.55
C ASN A 166 25.76 18.34 3.73
N LEU A 167 24.56 17.99 4.19
CA LEU A 167 23.67 17.12 3.44
C LEU A 167 23.22 17.80 2.13
N ALA A 168 22.81 19.08 2.19
CA ALA A 168 22.35 19.82 1.03
C ALA A 168 23.40 19.94 -0.09
N LYS A 169 24.69 20.12 0.26
CA LYS A 169 25.80 20.16 -0.71
C LYS A 169 26.07 18.82 -1.40
N LYS A 170 25.73 17.69 -0.77
CA LYS A 170 25.86 16.35 -1.38
C LYS A 170 24.78 16.11 -2.44
N LEU A 171 23.66 16.81 -2.36
CA LEU A 171 22.55 16.71 -3.30
C LEU A 171 22.75 17.63 -4.50
N SER A 172 22.16 17.26 -5.62
CA SER A 172 22.20 17.99 -6.90
C SER A 172 21.31 19.23 -6.90
N LEU A 173 20.96 19.77 -5.72
CA LEU A 173 20.03 20.89 -5.55
C LEU A 173 20.64 22.26 -5.90
N LYS A 174 21.96 22.36 -6.12
CA LYS A 174 22.65 23.60 -6.52
C LYS A 174 22.20 24.82 -5.70
N MET A 175 22.23 24.70 -4.36
CA MET A 175 21.73 25.74 -3.46
C MET A 175 22.86 26.71 -3.09
N PRO A 176 22.72 28.03 -3.35
CA PRO A 176 23.69 29.01 -2.90
C PRO A 176 23.52 29.22 -1.39
N PHE A 177 24.52 28.81 -0.61
CA PHE A 177 24.58 29.11 0.82
C PHE A 177 25.28 30.45 1.01
N LYS A 178 24.52 31.46 1.44
CA LYS A 178 25.09 32.76 1.80
C LYS A 178 25.58 32.71 3.24
N ASP A 179 26.78 33.24 3.49
CA ASP A 179 27.44 33.15 4.80
C ASP A 179 26.76 34.04 5.87
N ASN A 180 26.00 35.05 5.46
CA ASN A 180 25.22 35.89 6.37
C ASN A 180 23.87 35.29 6.79
N LEU A 181 23.53 34.07 6.34
CA LEU A 181 22.28 33.39 6.64
C LEU A 181 22.54 32.03 7.29
N SER A 182 21.67 31.63 8.21
CA SER A 182 21.70 30.27 8.76
C SER A 182 21.39 29.22 7.69
N ASP A 183 21.84 27.98 7.91
CA ASP A 183 21.48 26.84 7.08
C ASP A 183 19.96 26.71 6.92
N THR A 184 19.20 26.87 8.00
CA THR A 184 17.74 26.84 8.00
C THR A 184 17.15 27.88 7.04
N GLN A 185 17.67 29.12 7.03
CA GLN A 185 17.18 30.18 6.15
C GLN A 185 17.56 29.93 4.70
N ASN A 186 18.81 29.55 4.42
CA ASN A 186 19.28 29.20 3.08
C ASN A 186 18.44 28.05 2.49
N ILE A 187 18.29 26.97 3.26
CA ILE A 187 17.53 25.79 2.85
C ILE A 187 16.06 26.13 2.69
N GLY A 188 15.47 26.77 3.69
CA GLY A 188 14.07 27.16 3.66
C GLY A 188 13.73 28.04 2.46
N SER A 189 14.61 28.97 2.08
CA SER A 189 14.44 29.81 0.89
C SER A 189 14.54 29.02 -0.41
N ALA A 190 15.58 28.19 -0.54
CA ALA A 190 15.86 27.46 -1.77
C ALA A 190 14.98 26.21 -1.97
N THR A 191 14.23 25.77 -0.95
CA THR A 191 13.26 24.67 -1.05
C THR A 191 11.81 25.10 -0.78
N ARG A 192 11.48 26.40 -0.78
CA ARG A 192 10.07 26.87 -0.71
C ARG A 192 9.21 26.23 -1.80
N GLN A 193 9.80 26.07 -2.98
CA GLN A 193 9.21 25.34 -4.08
C GLN A 193 9.76 23.91 -4.11
N TRP A 194 8.92 22.95 -4.49
CA TRP A 194 9.31 21.55 -4.58
C TRP A 194 10.50 21.36 -5.51
N ARG A 195 11.53 20.67 -5.03
CA ARG A 195 12.75 20.41 -5.81
C ARG A 195 12.69 19.02 -6.40
N ARG A 196 13.20 18.85 -7.63
CA ARG A 196 13.42 17.54 -8.22
C ARG A 196 14.71 16.94 -7.66
N LEU A 197 14.67 15.63 -7.41
CA LEU A 197 15.80 14.84 -6.98
C LEU A 197 16.20 13.88 -8.10
N THR A 198 17.49 13.76 -8.35
CA THR A 198 18.03 12.73 -9.25
C THR A 198 18.02 11.37 -8.55
N LYS A 199 18.18 10.27 -9.30
CA LYS A 199 18.33 8.94 -8.70
C LYS A 199 19.52 8.86 -7.73
N ARG A 200 20.60 9.59 -8.04
CA ARG A 200 21.77 9.72 -7.15
C ARG A 200 21.38 10.39 -5.83
N ASP A 201 20.62 11.48 -5.88
CA ASP A 201 20.17 12.21 -4.69
C ASP A 201 19.29 11.32 -3.78
N VAL A 202 18.41 10.52 -4.38
CA VAL A 202 17.60 9.53 -3.65
C VAL A 202 18.49 8.54 -2.92
N GLY A 203 19.51 7.99 -3.59
CA GLY A 203 20.49 7.09 -2.97
C GLY A 203 21.21 7.71 -1.78
N ILE A 204 21.72 8.93 -1.94
CA ILE A 204 22.40 9.68 -0.88
C ILE A 204 21.47 9.90 0.33
N LEU A 205 20.21 10.29 0.08
CA LEU A 205 19.24 10.50 1.15
C LEU A 205 18.90 9.21 1.88
N ARG A 206 18.66 8.09 1.16
CA ARG A 206 18.37 6.81 1.80
C ARG A 206 19.53 6.33 2.66
N GLU A 207 20.75 6.41 2.16
CA GLU A 207 21.95 6.03 2.92
C GLU A 207 22.13 6.91 4.17
N ALA A 208 21.91 8.23 4.05
CA ALA A 208 21.97 9.15 5.19
C ALA A 208 20.87 8.85 6.21
N ILE A 209 19.66 8.51 5.76
CA ILE A 209 18.55 8.09 6.61
C ILE A 209 18.92 6.83 7.35
N ASP A 210 19.38 5.79 6.66
CA ASP A 210 19.71 4.49 7.26
C ASP A 210 20.78 4.68 8.36
N LYS A 211 21.85 5.42 8.07
CA LYS A 211 22.87 5.80 9.07
C LYS A 211 22.31 6.59 10.26
N ASN A 212 21.35 7.49 10.01
CA ASN A 212 20.72 8.29 11.06
C ASN A 212 19.73 7.48 11.91
N GLN A 213 19.07 6.48 11.34
CA GLN A 213 18.23 5.54 12.10
C GLN A 213 19.10 4.55 12.89
N ASP A 214 20.22 4.09 12.32
CA ASP A 214 21.10 3.07 12.91
C ASP A 214 21.98 3.56 14.09
N THR A 215 22.01 4.87 14.38
CA THR A 215 22.82 5.42 15.48
C THR A 215 22.31 5.03 16.88
N GLY A 216 21.25 4.23 16.98
CA GLY A 216 20.84 3.53 18.19
C GLY A 216 20.35 2.12 17.85
N LYS A 217 21.22 1.11 18.06
CA LYS A 217 20.99 -0.34 17.88
C LYS A 217 20.60 -0.78 16.46
N ARG A 218 21.51 -1.53 15.82
CA ARG A 218 21.15 -2.54 14.83
C ARG A 218 20.19 -3.54 15.46
N VAL A 219 18.92 -3.40 15.14
CA VAL A 219 18.07 -4.54 14.86
C VAL A 219 17.42 -4.20 13.53
N GLY A 220 17.73 -4.95 12.47
CA GLY A 220 17.01 -4.81 11.21
C GLY A 220 15.53 -4.82 11.52
N ARG A 221 14.80 -3.76 11.12
CA ARG A 221 13.38 -3.51 11.39
C ARG A 221 12.62 -4.80 11.74
N ILE A 222 12.44 -5.02 13.03
CA ILE A 222 11.43 -5.94 13.53
C ILE A 222 10.18 -5.08 13.57
N PHE A 223 9.32 -5.22 12.56
CA PHE A 223 7.92 -4.88 12.79
C PHE A 223 7.49 -5.61 14.06
N SER A 224 6.78 -4.93 14.96
CA SER A 224 6.19 -5.66 16.08
C SER A 224 5.34 -6.80 15.51
N THR A 225 5.24 -7.91 16.24
CA THR A 225 4.36 -9.02 15.84
C THR A 225 2.96 -8.52 15.52
N ASP A 226 2.49 -7.52 16.26
CA ASP A 226 1.16 -6.92 16.10
C ASP A 226 1.04 -6.14 14.78
N GLU A 227 2.02 -5.31 14.41
CA GLU A 227 2.01 -4.57 13.14
C GLU A 227 2.07 -5.50 11.92
N VAL A 228 2.91 -6.55 11.96
CA VAL A 228 2.93 -7.57 10.89
C VAL A 228 1.58 -8.26 10.81
N THR A 229 1.00 -8.58 11.96
CA THR A 229 -0.29 -9.25 12.05
C THR A 229 -1.37 -8.38 11.44
N GLU A 230 -1.50 -7.12 11.84
CA GLU A 230 -2.51 -6.21 11.30
C GLU A 230 -2.41 -6.02 9.78
N VAL A 231 -1.20 -5.92 9.23
CA VAL A 231 -0.98 -5.81 7.78
C VAL A 231 -1.44 -7.08 7.06
N ILE A 232 -1.05 -8.26 7.55
CA ILE A 232 -1.43 -9.54 6.94
C ILE A 232 -2.93 -9.80 7.06
N GLU A 233 -3.55 -9.48 8.20
CA GLU A 233 -4.98 -9.63 8.43
C GLU A 233 -5.77 -8.78 7.44
N LYS A 234 -5.37 -7.52 7.28
CA LYS A 234 -5.96 -6.59 6.32
C LYS A 234 -5.80 -7.06 4.88
N ASP A 235 -4.64 -7.59 4.51
CA ASP A 235 -4.41 -8.11 3.16
C ASP A 235 -5.27 -9.36 2.88
N LEU A 236 -5.45 -10.22 3.89
CA LEU A 236 -6.30 -11.40 3.79
C LEU A 236 -7.79 -11.01 3.69
N GLU A 237 -8.24 -10.01 4.44
CA GLU A 237 -9.58 -9.43 4.28
C GLU A 237 -9.80 -8.90 2.87
N ASN A 238 -8.87 -8.09 2.37
CA ASN A 238 -8.98 -7.49 1.04
C ASN A 238 -9.00 -8.59 -0.04
N PHE A 239 -8.22 -9.65 0.13
CA PHE A 239 -8.22 -10.80 -0.78
C PHE A 239 -9.57 -11.54 -0.78
N ILE A 240 -10.13 -11.80 0.40
CA ILE A 240 -11.46 -12.43 0.54
C ILE A 240 -12.55 -11.54 -0.07
N GLU A 241 -12.42 -10.23 0.05
CA GLU A 241 -13.36 -9.27 -0.50
C GLU A 241 -13.36 -9.21 -2.02
N VAL A 242 -12.18 -9.26 -2.64
CA VAL A 242 -12.05 -9.27 -4.11
C VAL A 242 -12.46 -10.62 -4.68
N SER A 243 -12.37 -11.70 -3.91
CA SER A 243 -12.68 -13.05 -4.39
C SER A 243 -13.40 -13.89 -3.34
N PRO A 244 -14.64 -13.54 -2.93
CA PRO A 244 -15.37 -14.23 -1.87
C PRO A 244 -15.69 -15.69 -2.21
N THR A 245 -15.67 -16.02 -3.51
CA THR A 245 -15.81 -17.38 -4.03
C THR A 245 -14.78 -18.36 -3.49
N ILE A 246 -13.61 -17.89 -3.00
CA ILE A 246 -12.62 -18.75 -2.35
C ILE A 246 -13.15 -19.43 -1.07
N LEU A 247 -14.20 -18.85 -0.46
CA LEU A 247 -14.89 -19.43 0.69
C LEU A 247 -15.99 -20.42 0.27
N GLY A 248 -16.01 -20.83 -1.00
CA GLY A 248 -16.82 -21.92 -1.55
C GLY A 248 -18.29 -21.59 -1.80
N LYS A 249 -18.73 -20.35 -1.57
CA LYS A 249 -20.08 -19.84 -1.89
C LYS A 249 -19.95 -18.47 -2.57
N GLU A 250 -20.94 -18.08 -3.37
CA GLU A 250 -21.11 -16.68 -3.76
C GLU A 250 -21.56 -15.89 -2.52
N LEU A 251 -20.59 -15.28 -1.84
CA LEU A 251 -20.81 -14.45 -0.68
C LEU A 251 -20.71 -12.98 -1.08
N LYS A 252 -21.68 -12.18 -0.64
CA LYS A 252 -21.63 -10.73 -0.72
C LYS A 252 -21.21 -10.19 0.64
N ILE A 253 -20.08 -9.48 0.69
CA ILE A 253 -19.68 -8.78 1.92
C ILE A 253 -20.64 -7.63 2.18
N THR A 254 -21.20 -7.57 3.39
CA THR A 254 -22.17 -6.56 3.82
C THR A 254 -21.57 -5.56 4.81
N LYS A 255 -20.67 -5.99 5.70
CA LYS A 255 -19.95 -5.13 6.65
C LYS A 255 -18.54 -5.67 6.89
N ARG A 256 -17.59 -4.77 7.16
CA ARG A 256 -16.23 -5.06 7.62
C ARG A 256 -16.03 -4.49 9.01
N GLN A 257 -15.16 -5.11 9.81
CA GLN A 257 -14.64 -4.61 11.07
C GLN A 257 -15.75 -4.03 11.97
N CYS A 258 -16.81 -4.83 12.14
CA CYS A 258 -18.04 -4.41 12.79
C CYS A 258 -17.87 -4.48 14.30
N ASN A 259 -17.71 -3.32 14.96
CA ASN A 259 -17.69 -3.24 16.41
C ASN A 259 -19.07 -3.58 17.00
N THR A 260 -19.09 -4.50 17.96
CA THR A 260 -20.29 -4.87 18.72
C THR A 260 -19.98 -4.92 20.21
N PRO A 261 -20.99 -4.91 21.10
CA PRO A 261 -20.78 -5.06 22.54
C PRO A 261 -20.03 -6.34 22.94
N VAL A 262 -20.00 -7.35 22.06
CA VAL A 262 -19.34 -8.64 22.33
C VAL A 262 -17.96 -8.78 21.66
N GLY A 263 -17.49 -7.71 21.02
CA GLY A 263 -16.20 -7.61 20.32
C GLY A 263 -16.36 -7.16 18.86
N ARG A 264 -15.23 -7.02 18.17
CA ARG A 264 -15.16 -6.65 16.75
C ARG A 264 -15.25 -7.90 15.87
N MET A 265 -16.14 -7.90 14.88
CA MET A 265 -16.27 -8.97 13.89
C MET A 265 -15.55 -8.57 12.60
N ASP A 266 -14.75 -9.45 12.02
CA ASP A 266 -13.91 -9.09 10.87
C ASP A 266 -14.75 -8.85 9.61
N LEU A 267 -15.56 -9.83 9.19
CA LEU A 267 -16.47 -9.67 8.05
C LEU A 267 -17.86 -10.22 8.36
N ILE A 268 -18.88 -9.50 7.88
CA ILE A 268 -20.27 -9.99 7.83
C ILE A 268 -20.67 -10.06 6.36
N CYS A 269 -21.03 -11.26 5.93
CA CYS A 269 -21.42 -11.59 4.58
C CYS A 269 -22.89 -12.03 4.51
N GLU A 270 -23.41 -12.08 3.29
CA GLU A 270 -24.70 -12.63 2.95
C GLU A 270 -24.53 -13.59 1.77
N ASP A 271 -25.12 -14.78 1.84
CA ASP A 271 -25.17 -15.67 0.67
C ASP A 271 -26.33 -15.32 -0.27
N ASN A 272 -26.38 -15.99 -1.42
CA ASN A 272 -27.44 -15.82 -2.42
C ASN A 272 -28.86 -16.15 -1.91
N GLN A 273 -29.01 -16.77 -0.74
CA GLN A 273 -30.30 -17.04 -0.10
C GLN A 273 -30.65 -16.00 0.97
N GLY A 274 -29.86 -14.93 1.10
CA GLY A 274 -30.06 -13.90 2.11
C GLY A 274 -29.60 -14.30 3.52
N LYS A 275 -28.90 -15.44 3.67
CA LYS A 275 -28.43 -15.91 4.98
C LYS A 275 -27.17 -15.16 5.40
N LYS A 276 -27.16 -14.68 6.65
CA LYS A 276 -25.99 -14.00 7.23
C LYS A 276 -24.88 -14.98 7.61
N ILE A 277 -23.66 -14.62 7.24
CA ILE A 277 -22.46 -15.39 7.50
C ILE A 277 -21.43 -14.47 8.15
N ILE A 278 -20.82 -14.90 9.25
CA ILE A 278 -19.69 -14.17 9.85
C ILE A 278 -18.40 -14.87 9.42
N VAL A 279 -17.44 -14.12 8.91
CA VAL A 279 -16.08 -14.61 8.64
C VAL A 279 -15.15 -13.99 9.67
N GLU A 280 -14.44 -14.86 10.39
CA GLU A 280 -13.42 -14.48 11.37
C GLU A 280 -12.05 -14.97 10.88
N LEU A 281 -11.07 -14.07 10.91
CA LEU A 281 -9.71 -14.29 10.46
C LEU A 281 -8.79 -14.50 11.66
N LYS A 282 -7.92 -15.51 11.56
CA LYS A 282 -6.91 -15.79 12.59
C LYS A 282 -5.58 -16.08 11.94
N LEU A 283 -4.58 -15.26 12.25
CA LEU A 283 -3.27 -15.42 11.61
C LEU A 283 -2.46 -16.63 12.08
N ASN A 284 -2.86 -17.18 13.22
CA ASN A 284 -2.23 -18.31 13.87
C ASN A 284 -3.07 -19.57 13.77
N LYS A 285 -2.53 -20.68 14.28
CA LYS A 285 -3.32 -21.89 14.46
C LYS A 285 -4.41 -21.63 15.49
N ILE A 286 -5.61 -22.14 15.25
CA ILE A 286 -6.77 -21.92 16.12
C ILE A 286 -7.08 -23.13 17.00
N GLY A 287 -7.68 -22.86 18.16
CA GLY A 287 -8.29 -23.85 19.05
C GLY A 287 -9.75 -23.52 19.36
N ARG A 288 -10.22 -23.94 20.55
CA ARG A 288 -11.62 -23.73 20.98
C ARG A 288 -11.98 -22.25 21.19
N ASP A 289 -11.00 -21.43 21.53
CA ASP A 289 -11.12 -20.00 21.77
C ASP A 289 -11.69 -19.26 20.56
N ALA A 290 -11.14 -19.50 19.37
CA ALA A 290 -11.61 -18.90 18.13
C ALA A 290 -13.06 -19.33 17.79
N VAL A 291 -13.39 -20.60 18.07
CA VAL A 291 -14.75 -21.12 17.88
C VAL A 291 -15.74 -20.48 18.86
N GLN A 292 -15.34 -20.30 20.12
CA GLN A 292 -16.18 -19.65 21.13
C GLN A 292 -16.40 -18.17 20.83
N GLN A 293 -15.36 -17.48 20.38
CA GLN A 293 -15.47 -16.10 19.90
C GLN A 293 -16.47 -16.00 18.74
N LEU A 294 -16.31 -16.82 17.69
CA LEU A 294 -17.23 -16.83 16.56
C LEU A 294 -18.67 -17.18 16.97
N ARG A 295 -18.87 -18.16 17.87
CA ARG A 295 -20.20 -18.50 18.40
C ARG A 295 -20.85 -17.31 19.13
N ARG A 296 -20.06 -16.55 19.90
CA ARG A 296 -20.53 -15.33 20.57
C ARG A 296 -21.01 -14.30 19.55
N TYR A 297 -20.27 -14.12 18.47
CA TYR A 297 -20.65 -13.24 17.38
C TYR A 297 -21.91 -13.69 16.63
N MET A 298 -21.98 -14.98 16.29
CA MET A 298 -23.16 -15.57 15.62
C MET A 298 -24.42 -15.41 16.47
N HIS A 299 -24.33 -15.60 17.79
CA HIS A 299 -25.45 -15.41 18.71
C HIS A 299 -25.91 -13.96 18.78
N HIS A 300 -24.96 -13.01 18.85
CA HIS A 300 -25.26 -11.59 18.85
C HIS A 300 -25.98 -11.17 17.56
N LEU A 301 -25.42 -11.52 16.40
CA LEU A 301 -25.98 -11.16 15.11
C LEU A 301 -27.35 -11.82 14.85
N LYS A 302 -27.53 -13.06 15.32
CA LYS A 302 -28.83 -13.76 15.27
C LYS A 302 -29.90 -13.01 16.09
N LYS A 303 -29.55 -12.47 17.26
CA LYS A 303 -30.51 -11.71 18.09
C LYS A 303 -30.93 -10.41 17.42
N GLU A 304 -29.98 -9.72 16.79
CA GLU A 304 -30.18 -8.44 16.11
C GLU A 304 -31.02 -8.62 14.83
N THR A 305 -30.67 -9.59 13.99
CA THR A 305 -31.29 -9.79 12.66
C THR A 305 -32.51 -10.71 12.68
N LYS A 306 -32.73 -11.47 13.76
CA LYS A 306 -33.71 -12.58 13.85
C LYS A 306 -33.53 -13.68 12.79
N GLN A 307 -32.38 -13.72 12.11
CA GLN A 307 -32.08 -14.72 11.07
C GLN A 307 -31.11 -15.80 11.58
N ASN A 308 -31.09 -16.95 10.92
CA ASN A 308 -30.05 -17.94 11.17
C ASN A 308 -28.70 -17.44 10.65
N VAL A 309 -27.67 -17.56 11.48
CA VAL A 309 -26.30 -17.14 11.16
C VAL A 309 -25.40 -18.36 11.04
N GLU A 310 -24.57 -18.39 9.99
CA GLU A 310 -23.48 -19.35 9.80
C GLU A 310 -22.13 -18.67 10.07
N GLY A 311 -21.11 -19.48 10.39
CA GLY A 311 -19.77 -18.99 10.70
C GLY A 311 -18.73 -19.57 9.75
N ILE A 312 -17.72 -18.78 9.43
CA ILE A 312 -16.52 -19.19 8.70
C ILE A 312 -15.31 -18.73 9.52
N LEU A 313 -14.42 -19.67 9.83
CA LEU A 313 -13.08 -19.38 10.37
C LEU A 313 -12.07 -19.52 9.24
N VAL A 314 -11.24 -18.51 9.04
CA VAL A 314 -10.13 -18.54 8.10
C VAL A 314 -8.83 -18.44 8.90
N CYS A 315 -7.98 -19.46 8.83
CA CYS A 315 -6.79 -19.53 9.67
C CYS A 315 -5.57 -20.16 9.00
N LYS A 316 -4.38 -19.98 9.60
CA LYS A 316 -3.16 -20.68 9.17
C LYS A 316 -3.24 -22.19 9.40
N GLY A 317 -4.04 -22.63 10.36
CA GLY A 317 -4.22 -24.05 10.68
C GLY A 317 -5.07 -24.26 11.93
N VAL A 318 -5.31 -25.52 12.27
CA VAL A 318 -5.97 -25.92 13.52
C VAL A 318 -4.91 -26.59 14.40
N MET A 319 -4.94 -26.39 15.71
CA MET A 319 -4.02 -27.11 16.60
C MET A 319 -4.38 -28.61 16.60
N PRO A 320 -3.40 -29.54 16.58
CA PRO A 320 -3.65 -30.97 16.43
C PRO A 320 -4.68 -31.55 17.41
N ALA A 321 -4.64 -31.10 18.68
CA ALA A 321 -5.55 -31.54 19.74
C ALA A 321 -7.03 -31.22 19.49
N PHE A 322 -7.34 -30.31 18.56
CA PHE A 322 -8.72 -29.86 18.29
C PHE A 322 -9.20 -30.17 16.87
N GLU A 323 -8.41 -30.88 16.04
CA GLU A 323 -8.80 -31.13 14.65
C GLU A 323 -10.08 -31.97 14.53
N GLU A 324 -10.18 -33.07 15.29
CA GLU A 324 -11.38 -33.93 15.27
C GLU A 324 -12.61 -33.19 15.80
N GLU A 325 -12.45 -32.41 16.87
CA GLU A 325 -13.53 -31.60 17.41
C GLU A 325 -14.04 -30.59 16.38
N LEU A 326 -13.13 -29.85 15.73
CA LEU A 326 -13.51 -28.81 14.77
C LEU A 326 -14.13 -29.38 13.49
N LYS A 327 -13.77 -30.61 13.09
CA LYS A 327 -14.41 -31.32 11.96
C LYS A 327 -15.89 -31.63 12.20
N THR A 328 -16.30 -31.79 13.46
CA THR A 328 -17.69 -32.12 13.81
C THR A 328 -18.61 -30.90 13.95
N LEU A 329 -18.06 -29.68 13.81
CA LEU A 329 -18.83 -28.46 14.02
C LEU A 329 -19.94 -28.30 12.97
N ARG A 330 -21.18 -28.16 13.45
CA ARG A 330 -22.32 -27.78 12.61
C ARG A 330 -22.39 -26.26 12.51
N LYS A 331 -22.69 -25.75 11.31
CA LYS A 331 -22.84 -24.31 10.98
C LYS A 331 -21.57 -23.46 11.03
N ILE A 332 -20.41 -24.03 11.35
CA ILE A 332 -19.11 -23.36 11.27
C ILE A 332 -18.25 -24.11 10.26
N LYS A 333 -17.73 -23.41 9.25
CA LYS A 333 -16.74 -23.94 8.31
C LYS A 333 -15.36 -23.40 8.66
N VAL A 334 -14.33 -24.21 8.49
CA VAL A 334 -12.94 -23.81 8.72
C VAL A 334 -12.17 -23.88 7.41
N PHE A 335 -11.59 -22.77 6.99
CA PHE A 335 -10.69 -22.64 5.84
C PHE A 335 -9.27 -22.46 6.35
N LYS A 336 -8.35 -23.26 5.81
CA LYS A 336 -6.92 -23.12 6.08
C LYS A 336 -6.28 -22.39 4.90
N TYR A 337 -5.56 -21.31 5.16
CA TYR A 337 -4.76 -20.64 4.14
C TYR A 337 -3.27 -20.93 4.36
N GLY A 338 -2.50 -20.90 3.28
CA GLY A 338 -1.05 -21.03 3.28
C GLY A 338 -0.47 -20.18 2.17
N TRP A 339 0.69 -19.59 2.43
CA TRP A 339 1.49 -18.92 1.41
C TRP A 339 2.85 -19.62 1.35
N GLU A 340 3.41 -19.71 0.15
CA GLU A 340 4.69 -20.34 -0.12
C GLU A 340 5.64 -19.28 -0.69
N LEU A 341 6.72 -18.97 0.04
CA LEU A 341 7.80 -18.14 -0.49
C LEU A 341 8.84 -19.05 -1.13
N LYS A 342 8.94 -19.01 -2.46
CA LYS A 342 10.00 -19.70 -3.20
C LYS A 342 11.10 -18.71 -3.54
N VAL A 343 12.29 -18.96 -3.02
CA VAL A 343 13.51 -18.38 -3.58
C VAL A 343 13.94 -19.31 -4.71
N LEU A 344 13.71 -18.87 -5.94
CA LEU A 344 14.24 -19.56 -7.11
C LEU A 344 15.71 -19.12 -7.27
N PRO A 345 16.66 -20.06 -7.48
CA PRO A 345 18.00 -19.65 -7.90
C PRO A 345 17.88 -18.88 -9.22
N VAL A 346 18.48 -17.69 -9.25
CA VAL A 346 18.56 -16.85 -10.45
C VAL A 346 19.77 -17.26 -11.28
#